data_AF-A0A353E5D2-F1
#
_entry.id   AF-A0A353E5D2-F1
#
_cell.length_a   1.000
_cell.length_b   1.000
_cell.length_c   1.000
_cell.angle_alpha   90.00
_cell.angle_beta   90.00
_cell.angle_gamma   90.00
#
_symmetry.space_group_name_H-M   'P 1'
#
loop_
_entity.id
_entity.type
_entity.pdbx_description
1 polymer ?
#
loop_
_entity_poly.entity_id
_entity_poly.type
_entity_poly.pdbx_seq_one_letter_code
_entity_poly.pdbx_strand_id
1 'polypeptide(L)'
;MAKKKKQDFDVVENNEQTQVTLDDFVIPAKIEAFCNQYAPQDHWSEGCDMFTDYQLRSYFKAVVTPLGDPLALYIAELGYRGFRMKTDESGEPVIYCKPK
;
A
#
# COMPACT_ATOMS: atom_id res chain seq x y z
N MET A 1 -22.62 57.75 -27.72
CA MET A 1 -22.59 57.44 -26.27
C MET A 1 -22.55 55.92 -26.11
N ALA A 2 -21.36 55.32 -26.10
CA ALA A 2 -21.19 53.87 -25.96
C ALA A 2 -20.82 53.53 -24.51
N LYS A 3 -21.64 52.72 -23.82
CA LYS A 3 -21.30 52.17 -22.50
C LYS A 3 -21.58 50.66 -22.50
N LYS A 4 -20.55 49.89 -22.87
CA LYS A 4 -20.38 48.46 -22.56
C LYS A 4 -19.96 48.31 -21.09
N LYS A 5 -20.64 47.45 -20.34
CA LYS A 5 -20.28 46.93 -18.99
C LYS A 5 -21.35 45.87 -18.65
N LYS A 6 -21.09 44.66 -18.18
CA LYS A 6 -19.89 43.93 -17.72
C LYS A 6 -20.11 42.45 -18.06
N GLN A 7 -19.07 41.77 -18.53
CA GLN A 7 -19.01 40.31 -18.52
C GLN A 7 -18.83 39.88 -17.06
N ASP A 8 -19.77 39.09 -16.59
CA ASP A 8 -19.70 38.37 -15.32
C ASP A 8 -18.80 37.15 -15.57
N PHE A 9 -17.55 37.25 -15.14
CA PHE A 9 -16.64 36.11 -15.09
C PHE A 9 -16.95 35.39 -13.79
N ASP A 10 -17.85 34.42 -13.88
CA ASP A 10 -18.05 33.43 -12.82
C ASP A 10 -16.76 32.59 -12.76
N VAL A 11 -15.84 33.00 -11.90
CA VAL A 11 -14.66 32.22 -11.55
C VAL A 11 -15.18 31.09 -10.66
N VAL A 12 -15.55 29.98 -11.30
CA VAL A 12 -15.79 28.72 -10.62
C VAL A 12 -14.43 28.25 -10.10
N GLU A 13 -14.08 28.66 -8.87
CA GLU A 13 -13.03 28.05 -8.05
C GLU A 13 -13.46 26.62 -7.71
N ASN A 14 -13.34 25.71 -8.68
CA ASN A 14 -13.28 24.29 -8.38
C ASN A 14 -11.81 23.92 -8.24
N ASN A 15 -11.26 24.25 -7.06
CA ASN A 15 -9.94 23.77 -6.64
C ASN A 15 -10.13 22.74 -5.53
N GLU A 16 -10.98 21.74 -5.76
CA GLU A 16 -10.86 20.45 -5.08
C GLU A 16 -9.62 19.75 -5.66
N GLN A 17 -8.44 20.28 -5.34
CA GLN A 17 -7.17 19.59 -5.54
C GLN A 17 -7.22 18.36 -4.62
N THR A 18 -7.75 17.25 -5.14
CA THR A 18 -7.65 15.94 -4.53
C THR A 18 -6.17 15.67 -4.28
N GLN A 19 -5.73 15.89 -3.04
CA GLN A 19 -4.35 15.62 -2.67
C GLN A 19 -4.17 14.11 -2.76
N VAL A 20 -3.30 13.68 -3.67
CA VAL A 20 -2.90 12.27 -3.74
C VAL A 20 -2.12 11.98 -2.47
N THR A 21 -2.63 11.04 -1.68
CA THR A 21 -1.98 10.57 -0.46
C THR A 21 -1.21 9.28 -0.73
N LEU A 22 -0.36 8.86 0.21
CA LEU A 22 0.35 7.59 0.10
C LEU A 22 -0.61 6.39 0.13
N ASP A 23 -1.78 6.55 0.77
CA ASP A 23 -2.83 5.53 0.88
C ASP A 23 -3.47 5.20 -0.48
N ASP A 24 -3.53 6.16 -1.41
CA ASP A 24 -4.02 5.95 -2.78
C ASP A 24 -3.18 4.93 -3.58
N PHE A 25 -1.95 4.66 -3.15
CA PHE A 25 -1.08 3.64 -3.74
C PHE A 25 -1.26 2.25 -3.10
N VAL A 26 -2.03 2.18 -2.01
CA VAL A 26 -2.42 0.93 -1.36
C VAL A 26 -3.69 0.42 -2.01
N ILE A 27 -3.67 -0.82 -2.49
CA ILE A 27 -4.80 -1.45 -3.18
C ILE A 27 -5.35 -2.51 -2.22
N PRO A 28 -6.47 -2.26 -1.52
CA PRO A 28 -7.04 -3.18 -0.53
C PRO A 28 -7.31 -4.58 -1.10
N ALA A 29 -7.76 -4.66 -2.36
CA ALA A 29 -8.02 -5.92 -3.03
C ALA A 29 -6.77 -6.82 -3.15
N LYS A 30 -5.56 -6.26 -3.23
CA LYS A 30 -4.32 -7.05 -3.23
C LYS A 30 -4.02 -7.62 -1.84
N ILE A 31 -4.30 -6.85 -0.79
CA ILE A 31 -4.15 -7.31 0.61
C ILE A 31 -5.14 -8.46 0.86
N GLU A 32 -6.39 -8.30 0.43
CA GLU A 32 -7.39 -9.36 0.54
C GLU A 32 -7.00 -10.60 -0.27
N ALA A 33 -6.53 -10.44 -1.51
CA ALA A 33 -6.04 -11.56 -2.31
C ALA A 33 -4.89 -12.30 -1.61
N PHE A 34 -3.94 -11.56 -1.03
CA PHE A 34 -2.84 -12.14 -0.25
C PHE A 34 -3.36 -12.91 0.97
N CYS A 35 -4.25 -12.31 1.78
CA CYS A 35 -4.84 -12.98 2.94
C CYS A 35 -5.74 -14.17 2.59
N ASN A 36 -6.29 -14.20 1.38
CA ASN A 36 -7.07 -15.34 0.89
C ASN A 36 -6.18 -16.49 0.40
N GLN A 37 -5.01 -16.16 -0.16
CA GLN A 37 -4.03 -17.15 -0.63
C GLN A 37 -3.18 -17.73 0.52
N TYR A 38 -2.89 -16.92 1.53
CA TYR A 38 -1.96 -17.26 2.60
C TYR A 38 -2.61 -17.22 3.98
N ALA A 39 -2.10 -18.04 4.89
CA ALA A 39 -2.34 -17.97 6.32
C ALA A 39 -1.08 -17.42 7.02
N PRO A 40 -1.23 -16.53 8.02
CA PRO A 40 -0.08 -16.02 8.77
C PRO A 40 0.55 -17.15 9.59
N GLN A 41 1.88 -17.13 9.68
CA GLN A 41 2.66 -18.13 10.41
C GLN A 41 3.65 -17.45 11.36
N ASP A 42 3.87 -18.05 12.52
CA ASP A 42 4.76 -17.49 13.54
C ASP A 42 6.25 -17.83 13.33
N HIS A 43 6.55 -18.94 12.68
CA HIS A 43 7.92 -19.41 12.50
C HIS A 43 8.03 -20.13 11.17
N TRP A 44 9.25 -20.29 10.69
CA TRP A 44 9.51 -21.10 9.52
C TRP A 44 9.01 -22.54 9.72
N SER A 45 8.34 -23.09 8.72
CA SER A 45 7.86 -24.47 8.72
C SER A 45 7.93 -25.05 7.32
N GLU A 46 8.01 -26.37 7.19
CA GLU A 46 8.02 -27.02 5.88
C GLU A 46 6.76 -26.65 5.06
N GLY A 47 6.97 -26.15 3.84
CA GLY A 47 5.90 -25.66 2.97
C GLY A 47 5.39 -24.26 3.28
N CYS A 48 6.09 -23.45 4.10
CA CYS A 48 5.82 -22.02 4.21
C CYS A 48 6.60 -21.21 3.18
N ASP A 49 5.98 -20.14 2.69
CA ASP A 49 6.62 -19.10 1.90
C ASP A 49 7.15 -17.99 2.82
N MET A 50 8.37 -17.52 2.52
CA MET A 50 9.03 -16.43 3.22
C MET A 50 9.02 -15.17 2.38
N PHE A 51 8.24 -14.17 2.78
CA PHE A 51 8.18 -12.89 2.11
C PHE A 51 9.09 -11.87 2.79
N THR A 52 10.21 -11.55 2.13
CA THR A 52 11.07 -10.40 2.50
C THR A 52 10.47 -9.08 1.99
N ASP A 53 11.02 -7.94 2.42
CA ASP A 53 10.65 -6.62 1.88
C ASP A 53 10.63 -6.60 0.35
N TYR A 54 11.67 -7.15 -0.29
CA TYR A 54 11.79 -7.22 -1.74
C TYR A 54 10.67 -8.03 -2.41
N GLN A 55 10.29 -9.17 -1.81
CA GLN A 55 9.21 -10.00 -2.35
C GLN A 55 7.85 -9.34 -2.18
N LEU A 56 7.57 -8.74 -1.01
CA LEU A 56 6.33 -7.99 -0.77
C LEU A 56 6.24 -6.80 -1.73
N ARG A 57 7.35 -6.07 -1.92
CA ARG A 57 7.44 -4.97 -2.88
C ARG A 57 7.06 -5.41 -4.29
N SER A 58 7.61 -6.55 -4.72
CA SER A 58 7.38 -7.13 -6.04
C SER A 58 5.95 -7.63 -6.21
N TYR A 59 5.36 -8.22 -5.16
CA TYR A 59 3.99 -8.74 -5.13
C TYR A 59 2.97 -7.60 -5.19
N PHE A 60 3.06 -6.62 -4.29
CA PHE A 60 2.14 -5.50 -4.24
C PHE A 60 2.39 -4.46 -5.35
N LYS A 61 3.52 -4.56 -6.06
CA LYS A 61 4.01 -3.52 -6.98
C LYS A 61 4.16 -2.18 -6.26
N ALA A 62 4.65 -2.23 -5.02
CA ALA A 62 4.82 -1.06 -4.15
C ALA A 62 6.07 -0.29 -4.57
N VAL A 63 5.93 0.63 -5.52
CA VAL A 63 7.02 1.50 -5.97
C VAL A 63 7.17 2.66 -4.99
N VAL A 64 8.40 2.97 -4.57
CA VAL A 64 8.69 4.13 -3.72
C VAL A 64 8.27 5.39 -4.46
N THR A 65 7.46 6.22 -3.80
CA THR A 65 6.97 7.48 -4.37
C THR A 65 7.66 8.67 -3.70
N PRO A 66 7.62 9.87 -4.29
CA PRO A 66 8.09 11.09 -3.63
C PRO A 66 7.38 11.39 -2.30
N LEU A 67 6.20 10.79 -2.07
CA LEU A 67 5.40 10.93 -0.85
C LEU A 67 5.81 9.95 0.25
N GLY A 68 6.60 8.92 -0.08
CA GLY A 68 7.04 7.88 0.85
C GLY A 68 6.98 6.47 0.26
N ASP A 69 7.20 5.48 1.13
CA ASP A 69 7.15 4.08 0.76
C ASP A 69 5.76 3.48 1.07
N PRO A 70 4.93 3.18 0.05
CA PRO A 70 3.62 2.60 0.28
C PRO A 70 3.72 1.17 0.83
N LEU A 71 4.87 0.50 0.70
CA LEU A 71 5.07 -0.84 1.23
C LEU A 71 4.90 -0.88 2.76
N ALA A 72 5.31 0.18 3.47
CA ALA A 72 5.12 0.28 4.90
C ALA A 72 3.64 0.21 5.30
N LEU A 73 2.75 0.79 4.50
CA LEU A 73 1.30 0.72 4.72
C LEU A 73 0.77 -0.70 4.47
N TYR A 74 1.23 -1.35 3.40
CA TYR A 74 0.89 -2.77 3.16
C TYR A 74 1.34 -3.66 4.32
N ILE A 75 2.56 -3.48 4.84
CA ILE A 75 3.08 -4.26 5.97
C ILE A 75 2.27 -3.98 7.24
N ALA A 76 1.90 -2.73 7.51
CA ALA A 76 1.06 -2.38 8.65
C ALA A 76 -0.31 -3.06 8.57
N GLU A 77 -0.97 -3.00 7.41
CA GLU A 77 -2.25 -3.67 7.14
C GLU A 77 -2.16 -5.19 7.28
N LEU A 78 -1.10 -5.80 6.74
CA LEU A 78 -0.80 -7.21 6.91
C LEU A 78 -0.60 -7.55 8.41
N GLY A 79 0.09 -6.69 9.15
CA GLY A 79 0.30 -6.80 10.59
C GLY A 79 -1.00 -6.84 11.39
N TYR A 80 -1.98 -5.99 11.06
CA TYR A 80 -3.32 -6.03 11.68
C TYR A 80 -4.06 -7.34 11.39
N ARG A 81 -3.79 -7.96 10.24
CA ARG A 81 -4.37 -9.26 9.84
C ARG A 81 -3.58 -10.47 10.37
N GLY A 82 -2.53 -10.24 11.15
CA GLY A 82 -1.74 -11.29 11.81
C GLY A 82 -0.42 -11.63 11.10
N PHE A 83 -0.16 -11.08 9.92
CA PHE A 83 1.09 -11.27 9.18
C PHE A 83 2.15 -10.31 9.71
N ARG A 84 2.97 -10.77 10.65
CA ARG A 84 3.99 -9.94 11.31
C ARG A 84 5.37 -10.18 10.71
N MET A 85 6.10 -9.10 10.48
CA MET A 85 7.53 -9.19 10.20
C MET A 85 8.28 -9.72 11.43
N LYS A 86 9.15 -10.69 11.17
CA LYS A 86 10.06 -11.28 12.15
C LYS A 86 11.47 -11.24 11.61
N THR A 87 12.44 -11.14 12.51
CA THR A 87 13.85 -11.28 12.14
C THR A 87 14.14 -12.75 11.92
N ASP A 88 14.54 -13.11 10.71
CA ASP A 88 15.00 -14.45 10.37
C ASP A 88 16.38 -14.76 10.98
N GLU A 89 16.80 -16.04 10.95
CA GLU A 89 18.14 -16.47 11.34
C GLU A 89 19.25 -15.74 10.56
N SER A 90 18.95 -15.32 9.32
CA SER A 90 19.85 -14.51 8.49
C SER A 90 19.95 -13.03 8.92
N GLY A 91 19.11 -12.59 9.87
CA GLY A 91 19.02 -11.20 10.33
C GLY A 91 18.09 -10.30 9.50
N GLU A 92 17.46 -10.84 8.44
CA GLU A 92 16.56 -10.07 7.58
C GLU A 92 15.11 -10.09 8.09
N PRO A 93 14.34 -9.00 7.89
CA PRO A 93 12.92 -8.97 8.20
C PRO A 93 12.11 -9.77 7.18
N VAL A 94 11.38 -10.78 7.65
CA VAL A 94 10.59 -11.69 6.84
C VAL A 94 9.19 -11.88 7.42
N ILE A 95 8.22 -12.11 6.54
CA ILE A 95 6.88 -12.57 6.91
C ILE A 95 6.75 -14.04 6.51
N TYR A 96 6.52 -14.90 7.50
CA TYR A 96 6.20 -16.30 7.26
C TYR A 96 4.72 -16.47 6.94
N CYS A 97 4.46 -17.11 5.82
CA CYS A 97 3.12 -17.35 5.31
C CYS A 97 2.99 -18.81 4.90
N LYS A 98 1.84 -19.42 5.15
CA LYS A 98 1.54 -20.76 4.61
C LYS A 98 0.49 -20.63 3.52
N PRO A 99 0.73 -21.11 2.28
CA PRO A 99 -0.31 -21.15 1.27
C PRO A 99 -1.46 -22.04 1.75
N LYS A 100 -2.69 -21.58 1.51
CA LYS A 100 -3.92 -22.29 1.86
C LYS A 100 -4.29 -23.34 0.82
#